data_AF-K1RZD6-F1
#
_entry.id   AF-K1RZD6-F1
#
_cell.length_a   1.000
_cell.length_b   1.000
_cell.length_c   1.000
_cell.angle_alpha   90.00
_cell.angle_beta   90.00
_cell.angle_gamma   90.00
#
_symmetry.space_group_name_H-M   'P 1'
#
loop_
_entity.id
_entity.type
_entity.pdbx_description
1 polymer ?
#
loop_
_entity_poly.entity_id
_entity_poly.type
_entity_poly.pdbx_seq_one_letter_code
_entity_poly.pdbx_strand_id
1 'polypeptide(L)'
;LPEEPTVPPRRVNLIIDIQERMAQGKGPAYERWAKVYNLKQMAAALQYLQEHHLTDYAALTARTEAAVDHFHKLSDELRTTEEALSKTSELMAATVDYAKTRPVFDGYKAARYSKKYLAQHEVELATYRAAKDTMNTILNGAKLPKIEALKKSRRELAGQKKELYAEYREAQRQMREAVAIKANIDHLLGITDERENKAQER
;
A
#
# COMPACT_ATOMS: atom_id res chain seq x y z
N LEU A 1 38.50 -11.09 18.49
CA LEU A 1 37.13 -11.57 18.79
C LEU A 1 36.58 -12.12 17.48
N PRO A 2 36.17 -13.39 17.38
CA PRO A 2 35.54 -13.86 16.16
C PRO A 2 34.15 -13.21 16.06
N GLU A 3 33.83 -12.66 14.89
CA GLU A 3 32.47 -12.21 14.59
C GLU A 3 31.53 -13.41 14.68
N GLU A 4 30.55 -13.34 15.58
CA GLU A 4 29.47 -14.31 15.62
C GLU A 4 28.73 -14.28 14.27
N PRO A 5 28.46 -15.45 13.65
CA PRO A 5 27.68 -15.48 12.44
C PRO A 5 26.29 -14.90 12.75
N THR A 6 25.99 -13.72 12.23
CA THR A 6 24.66 -13.13 12.32
C THR A 6 23.70 -14.03 11.54
N VAL A 7 23.07 -14.96 12.24
CA VAL A 7 22.01 -15.79 11.65
C VAL A 7 20.92 -14.83 11.19
N PRO A 8 20.56 -14.82 9.89
CA PRO A 8 19.50 -13.94 9.43
C PRO A 8 18.23 -14.27 10.23
N PRO A 9 17.45 -13.26 10.66
CA PRO A 9 16.25 -13.50 11.46
C PRO A 9 15.36 -14.51 10.73
N ARG A 10 15.05 -15.61 11.42
CA ARG A 10 14.22 -16.68 10.87
C ARG A 10 12.82 -16.14 10.70
N ARG A 11 12.36 -16.01 9.46
CA ARG A 11 11.00 -15.54 9.16
C ARG A 11 9.98 -16.59 9.59
N VAL A 12 9.03 -16.20 10.44
CA VAL A 12 7.88 -17.02 10.77
C VAL A 12 6.91 -17.01 9.60
N ASN A 13 6.64 -18.18 9.03
CA ASN A 13 5.63 -18.38 7.99
C ASN A 13 4.48 -19.21 8.56
N LEU A 14 3.35 -19.19 7.87
CA LEU A 14 2.21 -20.03 8.21
C LEU A 14 2.59 -21.50 8.13
N ILE A 15 2.14 -22.25 9.13
CA ILE A 15 2.05 -23.72 9.08
C ILE A 15 1.12 -24.17 7.95
N ILE A 16 1.32 -25.41 7.51
CA ILE A 16 0.55 -26.05 6.44
C ILE A 16 -0.51 -26.94 7.05
N ASP A 17 -1.76 -26.81 6.62
CA ASP A 17 -2.76 -27.86 6.84
C ASP A 17 -2.38 -29.09 6.03
N ILE A 18 -1.87 -30.11 6.74
CA ILE A 18 -1.40 -31.33 6.11
C ILE A 18 -2.59 -32.14 5.57
N GLN A 19 -3.73 -32.17 6.29
CA GLN A 19 -4.88 -32.99 5.89
C GLN A 19 -5.51 -32.45 4.61
N GLU A 20 -5.73 -31.14 4.52
CA GLU A 20 -6.24 -30.50 3.31
C GLU A 20 -5.32 -30.76 2.11
N ARG A 21 -4.00 -30.64 2.32
CA ARG A 21 -3.03 -30.91 1.25
C ARG A 21 -3.01 -32.37 0.82
N MET A 22 -3.20 -33.32 1.73
CA MET A 22 -3.33 -34.73 1.39
C MET A 22 -4.64 -34.99 0.62
N ALA A 23 -5.74 -34.34 0.98
CA ALA A 23 -7.01 -34.40 0.25
C ALA A 23 -6.89 -33.85 -1.20
N GLN A 24 -6.00 -32.87 -1.42
CA GLN A 24 -5.65 -32.35 -2.75
C GLN A 24 -4.71 -33.26 -3.56
N GLY A 25 -4.46 -34.49 -3.11
CA GLY A 25 -3.67 -35.49 -3.84
C GLY A 25 -2.15 -35.38 -3.64
N LYS A 26 -1.68 -34.72 -2.58
CA LYS A 26 -0.25 -34.74 -2.23
C LYS A 26 0.15 -36.12 -1.70
N GLY A 27 1.37 -36.54 -2.02
CA GLY A 27 1.87 -37.88 -1.67
C GLY A 27 2.55 -37.94 -0.28
N PRO A 28 2.85 -39.15 0.23
CA PRO A 28 3.45 -39.35 1.57
C PRO A 28 4.79 -38.64 1.81
N ALA A 29 5.57 -38.39 0.74
CA ALA A 29 6.81 -37.62 0.83
C ALA A 29 6.55 -36.14 1.18
N TYR A 30 5.49 -35.55 0.63
CA TYR A 30 5.07 -34.18 0.94
C TYR A 30 4.59 -34.08 2.39
N GLU A 31 3.82 -35.06 2.86
CA GLU A 31 3.36 -35.14 4.24
C GLU A 31 4.53 -35.08 5.24
N ARG A 32 5.55 -35.94 5.03
CA ARG A 32 6.75 -35.97 5.89
C ARG A 32 7.50 -34.64 5.88
N TRP A 33 7.65 -34.02 4.71
CA TRP A 33 8.24 -32.69 4.59
C TRP A 33 7.43 -31.62 5.33
N ALA A 34 6.09 -31.62 5.16
CA ALA A 34 5.20 -30.65 5.77
C ALA A 34 5.19 -30.76 7.31
N LYS A 35 5.28 -31.98 7.87
CA LYS A 35 5.44 -32.18 9.33
C LYS A 35 6.70 -31.51 9.86
N VAL A 36 7.86 -31.75 9.21
CA VAL A 36 9.13 -31.13 9.61
C VAL A 36 9.08 -29.61 9.42
N TYR A 37 8.44 -29.13 8.36
CA TYR A 37 8.24 -27.71 8.11
C TYR A 37 7.39 -27.06 9.21
N ASN A 38 6.23 -27.63 9.57
CA ASN A 38 5.36 -27.11 10.61
C ASN A 38 6.06 -27.05 11.97
N LEU A 39 6.80 -28.11 12.34
CA LEU A 39 7.61 -28.12 13.56
C LEU A 39 8.61 -26.96 13.60
N LYS A 40 9.25 -26.64 12.47
CA LYS A 40 10.15 -25.48 12.38
C LYS A 40 9.40 -24.15 12.55
N GLN A 41 8.21 -24.00 11.96
CA GLN A 41 7.41 -22.78 12.11
C GLN A 41 6.89 -22.60 13.54
N MET A 42 6.49 -23.68 14.21
CA MET A 42 6.07 -23.66 15.62
C MET A 42 7.24 -23.28 16.54
N ALA A 43 8.41 -23.86 16.32
CA ALA A 43 9.62 -23.49 17.07
C ALA A 43 9.97 -22.01 16.88
N ALA A 44 9.87 -21.49 15.65
CA ALA A 44 10.11 -20.08 15.36
C ALA A 44 9.06 -19.16 16.02
N ALA A 45 7.78 -19.56 16.03
CA ALA A 45 6.72 -18.81 16.71
C ALA A 45 6.94 -18.76 18.24
N LEU A 46 7.29 -19.89 18.87
CA LEU A 46 7.60 -19.93 20.31
C LEU A 46 8.83 -19.09 20.66
N GLN A 47 9.87 -19.14 19.82
CA GLN A 47 11.06 -18.30 19.98
C GLN A 47 10.70 -16.81 19.92
N TYR A 48 9.85 -16.39 18.99
CA TYR A 48 9.38 -15.01 18.91
C TYR A 48 8.67 -14.56 20.18
N LEU A 49 7.78 -15.40 20.73
CA LEU A 49 7.09 -15.08 22.00
C LEU A 49 8.10 -14.84 23.13
N GLN A 50 9.15 -15.66 23.20
CA GLN A 50 10.20 -15.52 24.20
C GLN A 50 11.04 -14.24 24.00
N GLU A 51 11.48 -13.95 22.77
CA GLU A 51 12.28 -12.76 22.43
C GLU A 51 11.53 -11.45 22.70
N HIS A 52 10.21 -11.49 22.61
CA HIS A 52 9.35 -10.33 22.82
C HIS A 52 8.62 -10.33 24.17
N HIS A 53 8.95 -11.26 25.05
CA HIS A 53 8.34 -11.40 26.38
C HIS A 53 6.81 -11.43 26.34
N LEU A 54 6.25 -12.06 25.30
CA LEU A 54 4.82 -12.25 25.13
C LEU A 54 4.40 -13.48 25.93
N THR A 55 4.11 -13.26 27.21
CA THR A 55 3.85 -14.32 28.20
C THR A 55 2.42 -14.84 28.20
N ASP A 56 1.50 -14.14 27.54
CA ASP A 56 0.10 -14.54 27.44
C ASP A 56 -0.49 -14.23 26.06
N TYR A 57 -1.61 -14.91 25.78
CA TYR A 57 -2.30 -14.82 24.49
C TYR A 57 -2.93 -13.46 24.23
N ALA A 58 -3.33 -12.73 25.28
CA ALA A 58 -3.91 -11.40 25.15
C ALA A 58 -2.86 -10.39 24.68
N ALA A 59 -1.64 -10.46 25.23
CA ALA A 59 -0.50 -9.66 24.81
C ALA A 59 -0.09 -9.95 23.36
N LEU A 60 -0.09 -11.23 22.95
CA LEU A 60 0.12 -11.60 21.55
C LEU A 60 -0.95 -10.98 20.63
N THR A 61 -2.23 -11.11 21.00
CA THR A 61 -3.35 -10.57 20.22
C THR A 61 -3.25 -9.05 20.09
N ALA A 62 -3.06 -8.34 21.21
CA ALA A 62 -2.94 -6.88 21.22
C ALA A 62 -1.76 -6.39 20.39
N ARG A 63 -0.62 -7.10 20.42
CA ARG A 63 0.54 -6.75 19.59
C ARG A 63 0.28 -6.97 18.11
N THR A 64 -0.39 -8.08 17.75
CA THR A 64 -0.76 -8.33 16.35
C THR A 64 -1.74 -7.27 15.85
N GLU A 65 -2.74 -6.90 16.64
CA GLU A 65 -3.68 -5.82 16.33
C GLU A 65 -2.95 -4.48 16.15
N ALA A 66 -2.06 -4.12 17.08
CA ALA A 66 -1.27 -2.89 16.95
C ALA A 66 -0.40 -2.86 15.68
N ALA A 67 0.19 -3.99 15.29
CA ALA A 67 0.98 -4.09 14.06
C ALA A 67 0.10 -3.95 12.80
N VAL A 68 -1.12 -4.51 12.82
CA VAL A 68 -2.12 -4.37 11.75
C VAL A 68 -2.60 -2.92 11.64
N ASP A 69 -2.97 -2.29 12.76
CA ASP A 69 -3.42 -0.90 12.81
C ASP A 69 -2.34 0.06 12.31
N HIS A 70 -1.10 -0.13 12.75
CA HIS A 70 0.04 0.66 12.30
C HIS A 70 0.27 0.53 10.80
N PHE A 71 0.19 -0.69 10.25
CA PHE A 71 0.29 -0.93 8.82
C PHE A 71 -0.83 -0.21 8.04
N HIS A 72 -2.08 -0.31 8.50
CA HIS A 72 -3.21 0.35 7.84
C HIS A 72 -3.06 1.87 7.87
N LYS A 73 -2.67 2.44 9.01
CA LYS A 73 -2.41 3.87 9.15
C LYS A 73 -1.36 4.35 8.15
N LEU A 74 -0.20 3.69 8.09
CA LEU A 74 0.85 4.04 7.12
C LEU A 74 0.42 3.83 5.67
N SER A 75 -0.40 2.81 5.39
CA SER A 75 -0.96 2.59 4.06
C SER A 75 -1.87 3.75 3.63
N ASP A 76 -2.70 4.26 4.53
CA ASP A 76 -3.57 5.41 4.26
C ASP A 76 -2.77 6.72 4.13
N GLU A 77 -1.77 6.95 4.98
CA GLU A 77 -0.88 8.11 4.87
C GLU A 77 -0.08 8.09 3.55
N LEU A 78 0.41 6.92 3.13
CA LEU A 78 1.09 6.77 1.85
C LEU A 78 0.13 7.05 0.68
N ARG A 79 -1.08 6.48 0.70
CA ARG A 79 -2.10 6.69 -0.33
C ARG A 79 -2.48 8.16 -0.45
N THR A 80 -2.77 8.82 0.67
CA THR A 80 -3.14 10.24 0.67
C THR A 80 -1.99 11.14 0.17
N THR A 81 -0.75 10.82 0.51
CA THR A 81 0.44 11.51 -0.02
C THR A 81 0.59 11.31 -1.53
N GLU A 82 0.35 10.10 -2.02
CA GLU A 82 0.39 9.78 -3.46
C GLU A 82 -0.71 10.50 -4.25
N GLU A 83 -1.94 10.54 -3.71
CA GLU A 83 -3.06 11.29 -4.28
C GLU A 83 -2.74 12.79 -4.33
N ALA A 84 -2.17 13.37 -3.27
CA ALA A 84 -1.76 14.77 -3.24
C ALA A 84 -0.66 15.06 -4.28
N LEU A 85 0.30 14.14 -4.44
CA LEU A 85 1.38 14.26 -5.42
C LEU A 85 0.85 14.20 -6.87
N SER A 86 -0.10 13.30 -7.16
CA SER A 86 -0.78 13.20 -8.46
C SER A 86 -1.57 14.47 -8.75
N LYS A 87 -2.43 14.92 -7.83
CA LYS A 87 -3.20 16.18 -7.97
C LYS A 87 -2.29 17.39 -8.21
N THR A 88 -1.18 17.48 -7.49
CA THR A 88 -0.22 18.58 -7.68
C THR A 88 0.43 18.52 -9.06
N SER A 89 0.79 17.32 -9.53
CA SER A 89 1.41 17.13 -10.85
C SER A 89 0.42 17.41 -12.00
N GLU A 90 -0.83 16.95 -11.86
CA GLU A 90 -1.93 17.24 -12.79
C GLU A 90 -2.24 18.73 -12.87
N LEU A 91 -2.31 19.42 -11.72
CA LEU A 91 -2.53 20.87 -11.66
C LEU A 91 -1.38 21.63 -12.35
N MET A 92 -0.13 21.19 -12.15
CA MET A 92 1.02 21.78 -12.83
C MET A 92 0.94 21.59 -14.35
N ALA A 93 0.59 20.39 -14.83
CA ALA A 93 0.44 20.09 -16.25
C ALA A 93 -0.68 20.94 -16.88
N ALA A 94 -1.87 20.95 -16.25
CA ALA A 94 -3.00 21.74 -16.71
C ALA A 94 -2.69 23.25 -16.74
N THR A 95 -1.92 23.76 -15.77
CA THR A 95 -1.48 25.17 -15.76
C THR A 95 -0.60 25.49 -16.97
N VAL A 96 0.31 24.58 -17.34
CA VAL A 96 1.18 24.73 -18.51
C VAL A 96 0.38 24.67 -19.80
N ASP A 97 -0.50 23.69 -19.94
CA ASP A 97 -1.33 23.52 -21.14
C ASP A 97 -2.30 24.69 -21.33
N TYR A 98 -2.89 25.17 -20.24
CA TYR A 98 -3.69 26.38 -20.23
C TYR A 98 -2.89 27.59 -20.74
N ALA A 99 -1.68 27.81 -20.21
CA ALA A 99 -0.84 28.93 -20.63
C ALA A 99 -0.44 28.85 -22.11
N LYS A 100 -0.13 27.65 -22.62
CA LYS A 100 0.25 27.43 -24.03
C LYS A 100 -0.91 27.65 -25.00
N THR A 101 -2.11 27.23 -24.62
CA THR A 101 -3.29 27.25 -25.51
C THR A 101 -4.14 28.51 -25.35
N ARG A 102 -3.91 29.29 -24.29
CA ARG A 102 -4.63 30.54 -24.05
C ARG A 102 -4.56 31.54 -25.22
N PRO A 103 -3.41 31.79 -25.86
CA PRO A 103 -3.35 32.70 -27.01
C PRO A 103 -4.22 32.25 -28.18
N VAL A 104 -4.33 30.93 -28.41
CA VAL A 104 -5.20 30.36 -29.46
C VAL A 104 -6.67 30.57 -29.12
N PHE A 105 -7.05 30.40 -27.86
CA PHE A 105 -8.41 30.72 -27.40
C PHE A 105 -8.72 32.23 -27.52
N ASP A 106 -7.79 33.10 -27.16
CA ASP A 106 -7.96 34.54 -27.30
C ASP A 106 -8.09 34.95 -28.78
N GLY A 107 -7.33 34.32 -29.69
CA GLY A 107 -7.47 34.45 -31.14
C GLY A 107 -8.83 33.96 -31.65
N TYR A 108 -9.34 32.85 -31.12
CA TYR A 108 -10.67 32.34 -31.45
C TYR A 108 -11.78 33.34 -31.06
N LYS A 109 -11.65 33.97 -29.88
CA LYS A 109 -12.55 35.02 -29.42
C LYS A 109 -12.47 36.27 -30.33
N ALA A 110 -11.25 36.68 -30.71
CA ALA A 110 -11.05 37.81 -31.63
C ALA A 110 -11.65 37.54 -33.02
N ALA A 111 -11.58 36.29 -33.50
CA ALA A 111 -12.21 35.84 -34.74
C ALA A 111 -13.73 35.62 -34.61
N ARG A 112 -14.37 36.12 -33.55
CA ARG A 112 -15.81 36.01 -33.26
C ARG A 112 -16.32 34.57 -33.33
N TYR A 113 -15.53 33.63 -32.82
CA TYR A 113 -15.87 32.20 -32.77
C TYR A 113 -16.10 31.56 -34.15
N SER A 114 -15.37 32.02 -35.17
CA SER A 114 -15.46 31.51 -36.54
C SER A 114 -15.27 29.99 -36.65
N LYS A 115 -16.15 29.32 -37.40
CA LYS A 115 -16.03 27.87 -37.70
C LYS A 115 -14.71 27.52 -38.39
N LYS A 116 -14.19 28.43 -39.24
CA LYS A 116 -12.90 28.23 -39.93
C LYS A 116 -11.75 28.18 -38.94
N TYR A 117 -11.75 29.07 -37.94
CA TYR A 117 -10.73 29.09 -36.90
C TYR A 117 -10.83 27.86 -35.99
N LEU A 118 -12.06 27.45 -35.64
CA LEU A 118 -12.28 26.25 -34.85
C LEU A 118 -11.73 25.00 -35.54
N ALA A 119 -11.95 24.84 -36.85
CA ALA A 119 -11.41 23.70 -37.60
C ALA A 119 -9.87 23.72 -37.73
N GLN A 120 -9.25 24.90 -37.71
CA GLN A 120 -7.79 25.05 -37.80
C GLN A 120 -7.08 24.81 -36.47
N HIS A 121 -7.77 25.03 -35.34
CA HIS A 121 -7.19 25.01 -34.00
C HIS A 121 -7.97 24.09 -33.04
N GLU A 122 -8.60 23.05 -33.58
CA GLU A 122 -9.51 22.17 -32.84
C GLU A 122 -8.82 21.53 -31.63
N VAL A 123 -7.60 21.02 -31.83
CA VAL A 123 -6.81 20.33 -30.82
C VAL A 123 -6.40 21.28 -29.69
N GLU A 124 -5.92 22.48 -30.02
CA GLU A 124 -5.51 23.47 -29.03
C GLU A 124 -6.70 24.01 -28.24
N LEU A 125 -7.86 24.21 -28.89
CA LEU A 125 -9.09 24.63 -28.21
C LEU A 125 -9.66 23.54 -27.31
N ALA A 126 -9.58 22.27 -27.71
CA ALA A 126 -9.96 21.13 -26.88
C ALA A 126 -9.02 21.02 -25.66
N THR A 127 -7.72 21.15 -25.88
CA THR A 127 -6.69 21.13 -24.82
C THR A 127 -6.90 22.28 -23.82
N TYR A 128 -7.22 23.49 -24.31
CA TYR A 128 -7.55 24.63 -23.46
C TYR A 128 -8.75 24.36 -22.54
N ARG A 129 -9.83 23.79 -23.09
CA ARG A 129 -11.04 23.44 -22.33
C ARG A 129 -10.74 22.39 -21.27
N ALA A 130 -10.07 21.30 -21.66
CA ALA A 130 -9.67 20.24 -20.74
C ALA A 130 -8.79 20.78 -19.60
N ALA A 131 -7.76 21.57 -19.93
CA ALA A 131 -6.89 22.18 -18.92
C ALA A 131 -7.67 23.08 -17.93
N LYS A 132 -8.60 23.89 -18.44
CA LYS A 132 -9.46 24.73 -17.59
C LYS A 132 -10.35 23.90 -16.67
N ASP A 133 -10.95 22.83 -17.19
CA ASP A 133 -11.85 21.95 -16.43
C ASP A 133 -11.10 21.16 -15.34
N THR A 134 -9.90 20.64 -15.67
CA THR A 134 -9.00 20.00 -14.70
C THR A 134 -8.61 20.97 -13.59
N MET A 135 -8.18 22.19 -13.93
CA MET A 135 -7.84 23.20 -12.92
C MET A 135 -9.02 23.54 -12.01
N ASN A 136 -10.22 23.71 -12.57
CA ASN A 136 -11.42 23.99 -11.79
C ASN A 136 -11.78 22.83 -10.84
N THR A 137 -11.67 21.60 -11.33
CA THR A 137 -11.98 20.39 -10.55
C THR A 137 -11.01 20.21 -9.38
N ILE A 138 -9.70 20.36 -9.63
CA ILE A 138 -8.68 20.19 -8.58
C ILE A 138 -8.71 21.34 -7.57
N LEU A 139 -8.89 22.58 -8.02
CA LEU A 139 -8.91 23.75 -7.13
C LEU A 139 -10.23 23.89 -6.37
N ASN A 140 -11.35 23.37 -6.90
CA ASN A 140 -12.66 23.45 -6.28
C ASN A 140 -13.02 24.87 -5.78
N GLY A 141 -12.81 25.88 -6.62
CA GLY A 141 -13.04 27.29 -6.29
C GLY A 141 -11.89 27.99 -5.56
N ALA A 142 -10.83 27.27 -5.17
CA ALA A 142 -9.62 27.87 -4.63
C ALA A 142 -8.82 28.63 -5.70
N LYS A 143 -8.01 29.59 -5.25
CA LYS A 143 -7.12 30.35 -6.13
C LYS A 143 -5.96 29.46 -6.59
N LEU A 144 -5.61 29.55 -7.88
CA LEU A 144 -4.42 28.89 -8.43
C LEU A 144 -3.15 29.34 -7.67
N PRO A 145 -2.40 28.40 -7.06
CA PRO A 145 -1.13 28.73 -6.41
C PRO A 145 -0.08 29.19 -7.42
N LYS A 146 0.94 29.93 -6.94
CA LYS A 146 2.11 30.26 -7.76
C LYS A 146 2.85 28.98 -8.16
N ILE A 147 3.43 28.97 -9.37
CA ILE A 147 4.16 27.80 -9.88
C ILE A 147 5.31 27.35 -8.97
N GLU A 148 5.99 28.29 -8.32
CA GLU A 148 7.06 27.96 -7.36
C GLU A 148 6.52 27.26 -6.09
N ALA A 149 5.31 27.60 -5.65
CA ALA A 149 4.66 26.90 -4.54
C ALA A 149 4.28 25.46 -4.95
N LEU A 150 3.78 25.25 -6.17
CA LEU A 150 3.49 23.91 -6.69
C LEU A 150 4.77 23.06 -6.81
N LYS A 151 5.86 23.65 -7.33
CA LYS A 151 7.16 22.97 -7.42
C LYS A 151 7.73 22.60 -6.05
N LYS A 152 7.54 23.47 -5.03
CA LYS A 152 7.96 23.21 -3.66
C LYS A 152 7.13 22.08 -3.05
N SER A 153 5.81 22.19 -3.09
CA SER A 153 4.89 21.17 -2.58
C SER A 153 5.16 19.80 -3.21
N ARG A 154 5.35 19.73 -4.54
CA ARG A 154 5.68 18.47 -5.22
C ARG A 154 6.97 17.84 -4.72
N ARG A 155 8.01 18.65 -4.42
CA ARG A 155 9.28 18.16 -3.88
C ARG A 155 9.12 17.64 -2.45
N GLU A 156 8.38 18.35 -1.61
CA GLU A 156 8.09 17.95 -0.23
C GLU A 156 7.29 16.65 -0.20
N LEU A 157 6.20 16.55 -0.97
CA LEU A 157 5.39 15.34 -1.09
C LEU A 157 6.20 14.14 -1.62
N ALA A 158 7.11 14.37 -2.57
CA ALA A 158 7.99 13.31 -3.06
C ALA A 158 9.00 12.84 -2.00
N GLY A 159 9.50 13.75 -1.16
CA GLY A 159 10.33 13.43 0.00
C GLY A 159 9.57 12.61 1.03
N GLN A 160 8.40 13.09 1.44
CA GLN A 160 7.50 12.41 2.38
C GLN A 160 7.12 11.02 1.89
N LYS A 161 6.74 10.88 0.61
CA LYS A 161 6.44 9.57 0.00
C LYS A 161 7.62 8.61 0.15
N LYS A 162 8.85 9.08 -0.06
CA LYS A 162 10.05 8.23 0.03
C LYS A 162 10.27 7.73 1.45
N GLU A 163 10.12 8.61 2.45
CA GLU A 163 10.25 8.28 3.87
C GLU A 163 9.15 7.32 4.32
N LEU A 164 7.88 7.67 4.05
CA LEU A 164 6.71 6.84 4.34
C LEU A 164 6.81 5.46 3.69
N TYR A 165 7.35 5.35 2.48
CA TYR A 165 7.50 4.05 1.83
C TYR A 165 8.48 3.13 2.57
N ALA A 166 9.55 3.67 3.16
CA ALA A 166 10.49 2.88 3.95
C ALA A 166 9.82 2.34 5.22
N GLU A 167 9.09 3.19 5.93
CA GLU A 167 8.34 2.84 7.14
C GLU A 167 7.21 1.84 6.83
N TYR A 168 6.43 2.09 5.79
CA TYR A 168 5.40 1.19 5.30
C TYR A 168 5.94 -0.21 5.00
N ARG A 169 7.12 -0.30 4.37
CA ARG A 169 7.75 -1.59 4.06
C ARG A 169 8.21 -2.35 5.29
N GLU A 170 8.60 -1.67 6.36
CA GLU A 170 8.91 -2.28 7.65
C GLU A 170 7.63 -2.70 8.37
N ALA A 171 6.64 -1.81 8.48
CA ALA A 171 5.34 -2.12 9.08
C ALA A 171 4.65 -3.31 8.39
N GLN A 172 4.74 -3.41 7.06
CA GLN A 172 4.24 -4.57 6.32
C GLN A 172 4.93 -5.87 6.71
N ARG A 173 6.24 -5.85 6.96
CA ARG A 173 6.98 -7.03 7.42
C ARG A 173 6.54 -7.43 8.82
N GLN A 174 6.53 -6.46 9.74
CA GLN A 174 6.14 -6.68 11.14
C GLN A 174 4.71 -7.21 11.26
N MET A 175 3.76 -6.62 10.52
CA MET A 175 2.39 -7.10 10.45
C MET A 175 2.32 -8.55 9.97
N ARG A 176 2.98 -8.89 8.85
CA ARG A 176 2.96 -10.25 8.29
C ARG A 176 3.53 -11.27 9.26
N GLU A 177 4.63 -10.93 9.92
CA GLU A 177 5.26 -11.78 10.92
C GLU A 177 4.33 -11.96 12.13
N ALA A 178 3.81 -10.88 12.71
CA ALA A 178 2.91 -10.93 13.86
C ALA A 178 1.62 -11.72 13.58
N VAL A 179 1.05 -11.59 12.38
CA VAL A 179 -0.12 -12.37 11.94
C VAL A 179 0.25 -13.85 11.78
N ALA A 180 1.39 -14.17 11.16
CA ALA A 180 1.84 -15.54 11.00
C ALA A 180 2.12 -16.24 12.34
N ILE A 181 2.75 -15.53 13.28
CA ILE A 181 2.99 -16.03 14.64
C ILE A 181 1.66 -16.29 15.33
N LYS A 182 0.74 -15.32 15.31
CA LYS A 182 -0.57 -15.49 15.94
C LYS A 182 -1.30 -16.70 15.35
N ALA A 183 -1.35 -16.84 14.03
CA ALA A 183 -1.98 -17.97 13.37
C ALA A 183 -1.33 -19.33 13.74
N ASN A 184 -0.01 -19.39 13.83
CA ASN A 184 0.70 -20.61 14.25
C ASN A 184 0.42 -20.96 15.71
N ILE A 185 0.33 -19.96 16.59
CA ILE A 185 -0.04 -20.14 18.00
C ILE A 185 -1.52 -20.55 18.12
N ASP A 186 -2.42 -19.96 17.34
CA ASP A 186 -3.84 -20.31 17.30
C ASP A 186 -4.03 -21.79 16.96
N HIS A 187 -3.31 -22.31 15.97
CA HIS A 187 -3.33 -23.72 15.62
C HIS A 187 -2.68 -24.61 16.68
N LEU A 188 -1.60 -24.15 17.33
CA LEU A 188 -1.01 -24.85 18.47
C LEU A 188 -2.01 -25.05 19.63
N LEU A 189 -2.88 -24.05 19.82
CA LEU A 189 -3.92 -24.06 20.84
C LEU A 189 -5.23 -24.73 20.36
N GLY A 190 -5.30 -25.21 19.12
CA GLY A 190 -6.52 -25.79 18.54
C GLY A 190 -7.65 -24.78 18.24
N ILE A 191 -7.36 -23.48 18.27
CA ILE A 191 -8.35 -22.40 18.09
C ILE A 191 -8.79 -22.29 16.62
N THR A 192 -7.93 -22.66 15.67
CA THR A 192 -8.25 -22.69 14.23
C THR A 192 -9.25 -23.79 13.88
N ASP A 193 -9.12 -24.96 14.51
CA ASP A 193 -9.93 -26.16 14.19
C ASP A 193 -11.40 -25.96 14.64
N GLU A 194 -11.64 -25.20 15.72
CA GLU A 194 -13.01 -24.88 16.18
C GLU A 194 -13.76 -23.89 15.28
N ARG A 195 -13.05 -22.99 14.58
CA ARG A 195 -13.67 -22.01 13.67
C ARG A 195 -14.04 -22.64 12.33
N GLU A 196 -13.21 -23.55 11.82
CA GLU A 196 -13.45 -24.25 10.55
C GLU A 196 -14.54 -25.32 10.68
N ASN A 197 -14.57 -26.08 11.79
CA ASN A 197 -15.65 -27.04 12.05
C ASN A 197 -17.03 -26.36 12.12
N LYS A 198 -17.14 -25.18 12.75
CA LYS A 198 -18.40 -24.40 12.79
C LYS A 198 -18.81 -23.76 11.46
N ALA A 199 -17.87 -23.58 10.53
CA ALA A 199 -18.15 -23.02 9.20
C ALA A 199 -18.57 -24.09 8.20
N GLN A 200 -18.11 -25.33 8.36
CA GLN A 200 -18.52 -26.49 7.55
C GLN A 200 -19.87 -27.10 7.98
N GLU A 201 -20.33 -26.80 9.19
CA GLU A 201 -21.65 -27.22 9.72
C GLU A 201 -22.83 -26.29 9.33
N ARG A 202 -22.59 -25.26 8.50
CA ARG A 202 -23.62 -24.34 7.98
C ARG A 202 -23.87 -24.54 6.49
#